data_AF-F2Z9B2-F1
#
_entry.id   AF-F2Z9B2-F1
#
_cell.length_a   1.000
_cell.length_b   1.000
_cell.length_c   1.000
_cell.angle_alpha   90.00
_cell.angle_beta   90.00
_cell.angle_gamma   90.00
#
_symmetry.space_group_name_H-M   'P 1'
#
loop_
_entity.id
_entity.type
_entity.pdbx_description
1 polymer ?
#
loop_
_entity_poly.entity_id
_entity_poly.type
_entity_poly.pdbx_seq_one_letter_code
_entity_poly.pdbx_strand_id
1 'polypeptide(L)'
;FNQLSSFAAHSKPIILTLFLSLLSMGGMPPLTGFFPKWLIIQQFIFSKSIIWLSFLLMSALLTLFFYLRIAISSMVFAAPKMKNGLLFSPRSILLSVTLINFSPIFYPFLWLFLY
;
A
#
# COMPACT_ATOMS: atom_id res chain seq x y z
N PHE A 1 9.52 15.43 11.15
CA PHE A 1 8.06 15.47 11.40
C PHE A 1 7.44 16.80 11.00
N ASN A 2 7.91 17.94 11.53
CA ASN A 2 7.32 19.25 11.22
C ASN A 2 7.42 19.70 9.74
N GLN A 3 8.47 19.26 9.02
CA GLN A 3 8.60 19.53 7.59
C GLN A 3 7.66 18.66 6.73
N LEU A 4 7.42 17.41 7.11
CA LEU A 4 6.45 16.55 6.42
C LEU A 4 5.01 17.03 6.67
N SER A 5 4.70 17.51 7.88
CA SER A 5 3.39 18.11 8.17
C SER A 5 3.19 19.46 7.46
N SER A 6 4.23 20.25 7.20
CA SER A 6 4.09 21.49 6.41
C SER A 6 3.79 21.21 4.94
N PHE A 7 4.35 20.16 4.34
CA PHE A 7 3.94 19.72 2.98
C PHE A 7 2.49 19.19 2.97
N ALA A 8 2.01 18.62 4.08
CA ALA A 8 0.62 18.16 4.22
C ALA A 8 -0.39 19.30 4.18
N ALA A 9 0.02 20.47 4.67
CA ALA A 9 -0.81 21.66 4.65
C ALA A 9 -0.95 22.29 3.25
N HIS A 10 0.03 22.10 2.36
CA HIS A 10 0.03 22.75 1.05
C HIS A 10 -0.65 21.95 -0.08
N SER A 11 -0.44 20.63 -0.20
CA SER A 11 -1.22 19.84 -1.16
C SER A 11 -1.24 18.33 -0.86
N LYS A 12 -2.44 17.75 -0.85
CA LYS A 12 -2.69 16.30 -0.67
C LYS A 12 -1.99 15.39 -1.71
N PRO A 13 -1.92 15.73 -3.02
CA PRO A 13 -1.29 14.83 -4.00
C PRO A 13 0.22 14.68 -3.83
N ILE A 14 0.93 15.73 -3.39
CA ILE A 14 2.40 15.68 -3.23
C ILE A 14 2.81 14.72 -2.11
N ILE A 15 2.03 14.64 -1.03
CA ILE A 15 2.30 13.67 0.03
C ILE A 15 2.00 12.25 -0.39
N LEU A 16 0.97 12.06 -1.22
CA LEU A 16 0.65 10.76 -1.75
C LEU A 16 1.80 10.25 -2.63
N THR A 17 2.35 11.09 -3.52
CA THR A 17 3.49 10.70 -4.37
C THR A 17 4.77 10.46 -3.57
N LEU A 18 5.05 11.26 -2.53
CA LEU A 18 6.16 11.04 -1.61
C LEU A 18 6.03 9.72 -0.83
N PHE A 19 4.82 9.38 -0.41
CA PHE A 19 4.54 8.09 0.23
C PHE A 19 4.74 6.92 -0.75
N LEU A 20 4.19 7.02 -1.96
CA LEU A 20 4.32 5.99 -2.98
C LEU A 20 5.79 5.76 -3.35
N SER A 21 6.60 6.83 -3.43
CA SER A 21 8.03 6.71 -3.74
C SER A 21 8.79 6.02 -2.60
N LEU A 22 8.53 6.37 -1.34
CA LEU A 22 9.14 5.70 -0.16
C LEU A 22 8.78 4.21 -0.09
N LEU A 23 7.51 3.85 -0.31
CA LEU A 23 7.11 2.44 -0.34
C LEU A 23 7.69 1.70 -1.56
N SER A 24 7.88 2.39 -2.70
CA SER A 24 8.48 1.77 -3.88
C SER A 24 9.93 1.37 -3.62
N MET A 25 10.70 2.18 -2.89
CA MET A 25 12.06 1.83 -2.44
C MET A 25 12.06 0.68 -1.43
N GLY A 26 10.97 0.54 -0.66
CA GLY A 26 10.72 -0.61 0.22
C GLY A 26 10.49 -1.92 -0.55
N GLY A 27 9.97 -1.87 -1.78
CA GLY A 27 9.77 -3.04 -2.64
C GLY A 27 8.54 -3.86 -2.26
N MET A 28 7.40 -3.22 -2.03
CA MET A 28 6.12 -3.94 -1.86
C MET A 28 5.65 -4.58 -3.17
N PRO A 29 4.93 -5.73 -3.14
CA PRO A 29 4.55 -6.51 -4.31
C PRO A 29 3.82 -5.76 -5.45
N PRO A 30 3.05 -4.68 -5.23
CA PRO A 30 2.47 -3.90 -6.32
C PRO A 30 3.37 -2.76 -6.87
N LEU A 31 4.53 -2.49 -6.28
CA LEU A 31 5.38 -1.33 -6.62
C LEU A 31 6.62 -1.72 -7.42
N THR A 32 7.04 -0.81 -8.31
CA THR A 32 8.13 -1.03 -9.29
C THR A 32 9.47 -1.42 -8.69
N GLY A 33 9.78 -0.98 -7.46
CA GLY A 33 11.02 -1.34 -6.78
C GLY A 33 11.09 -2.79 -6.28
N PHE A 34 9.99 -3.56 -6.36
CA PHE A 34 10.00 -4.99 -6.10
C PHE A 34 10.66 -5.80 -7.22
N PHE A 35 10.46 -5.40 -8.47
CA PHE A 35 10.95 -6.11 -9.65
C PHE A 35 12.47 -6.38 -9.63
N PRO A 36 13.35 -5.39 -9.38
CA PRO A 36 14.79 -5.64 -9.31
C PRO A 36 15.19 -6.49 -8.09
N LYS A 37 14.52 -6.34 -6.94
CA LYS A 37 14.79 -7.18 -5.76
C LYS A 37 14.46 -8.64 -6.04
N TRP A 38 13.35 -8.89 -6.72
CA TRP A 38 12.93 -10.22 -7.11
C TRP A 38 13.91 -10.87 -8.11
N LEU A 39 14.43 -10.10 -9.08
CA LEU A 39 15.46 -10.59 -9.99
C LEU A 39 16.75 -10.98 -9.27
N ILE A 40 17.17 -10.21 -8.27
CA ILE A 40 18.35 -10.55 -7.45
C ILE A 40 18.10 -11.83 -6.67
N ILE A 41 16.92 -11.98 -6.05
CA ILE A 41 16.52 -13.20 -5.33
C ILE A 41 16.59 -14.42 -6.26
N GLN A 42 16.07 -14.32 -7.49
CA GLN A 42 16.15 -15.38 -8.50
C GLN A 42 17.60 -15.77 -8.80
N GLN A 43 18.49 -14.79 -9.05
CA GLN A 43 19.90 -15.05 -9.33
C GLN A 43 20.60 -15.77 -8.17
N PHE A 44 20.34 -15.38 -6.93
CA PHE A 44 20.92 -16.02 -5.74
C PHE A 44 20.39 -17.44 -5.49
N ILE A 45 19.15 -17.73 -5.90
CA ILE A 45 18.59 -19.09 -5.87
C ILE A 45 19.29 -19.96 -6.91
N PHE A 46 19.51 -19.44 -8.13
CA PHE A 46 20.25 -20.17 -9.18
C PHE A 46 21.71 -20.46 -8.79
N SER A 47 22.37 -19.54 -8.08
CA SER A 47 23.75 -19.74 -7.58
C SER A 47 23.85 -20.57 -6.29
N LYS A 48 22.72 -21.04 -5.73
CA LYS A 48 22.62 -21.83 -4.47
C LYS A 48 23.21 -21.17 -3.22
N SER A 49 23.45 -19.86 -3.23
CA SER A 49 24.05 -19.13 -2.11
C SER A 49 22.98 -18.62 -1.13
N ILE A 50 22.40 -19.53 -0.34
CA ILE A 50 21.31 -19.25 0.63
C ILE A 50 21.72 -18.25 1.72
N ILE A 51 22.96 -18.31 2.21
CA ILE A 51 23.44 -17.49 3.35
C ILE A 51 23.46 -15.99 2.98
N TRP A 52 23.87 -15.67 1.76
CA TRP A 52 23.87 -14.30 1.26
C TRP A 52 22.46 -13.78 1.02
N LEU A 53 21.58 -14.65 0.52
CA LEU A 53 20.17 -14.34 0.31
C LEU A 53 19.44 -14.01 1.63
N SER A 54 19.72 -14.74 2.71
CA SER A 54 19.10 -14.46 4.01
C SER A 54 19.54 -13.12 4.60
N PHE A 55 20.83 -12.78 4.50
CA PHE A 55 21.34 -11.47 4.95
C PHE A 55 20.73 -10.32 4.14
N LEU A 56 20.66 -10.49 2.81
CA LEU A 56 20.03 -9.51 1.91
C LEU A 56 18.55 -9.31 2.25
N LEU A 57 17.79 -10.40 2.45
CA LEU A 57 16.38 -10.33 2.85
C LEU A 57 16.18 -9.65 4.20
N MET A 58 17.02 -9.95 5.21
CA MET A 58 16.93 -9.30 6.52
C MET A 58 17.16 -7.79 6.42
N SER A 59 18.14 -7.34 5.63
CA SER A 59 18.37 -5.91 5.38
C SER A 59 17.18 -5.24 4.66
N ALA A 60 16.55 -5.93 3.72
CA ALA A 60 15.37 -5.44 3.00
C ALA A 60 14.14 -5.33 3.92
N LEU A 61 13.96 -6.26 4.85
CA LEU A 61 12.88 -6.21 5.84
C LEU A 61 13.06 -5.07 6.84
N LEU A 62 14.29 -4.82 7.30
CA LEU A 62 14.59 -3.70 8.21
C LEU A 62 14.29 -2.34 7.57
N THR A 63 14.70 -2.14 6.30
CA THR A 63 14.43 -0.91 5.56
C THR A 63 12.92 -0.71 5.30
N LEU A 64 12.21 -1.79 4.97
CA LEU A 64 10.75 -1.77 4.82
C LEU A 64 10.05 -1.34 6.12
N PHE A 65 10.42 -1.91 7.26
CA PHE A 65 9.83 -1.57 8.56
C PHE A 65 10.00 -0.09 8.88
N PHE A 66 11.18 0.47 8.64
CA PHE A 66 11.46 1.88 8.86
C PHE A 66 10.59 2.78 7.97
N TYR A 67 10.48 2.48 6.67
CA TYR A 67 9.66 3.24 5.75
C TYR A 67 8.17 3.15 6.11
N LEU A 68 7.66 1.98 6.47
CA LEU A 68 6.27 1.79 6.89
C LEU A 68 5.92 2.63 8.12
N ARG A 69 6.81 2.69 9.11
CA ARG A 69 6.58 3.49 10.32
C ARG A 69 6.41 4.97 9.98
N ILE A 70 7.25 5.51 9.10
CA ILE A 70 7.15 6.90 8.63
C ILE A 70 5.84 7.12 7.87
N ALA A 71 5.54 6.21 6.94
CA ALA A 71 4.34 6.20 6.13
C ALA A 71 3.05 6.28 6.97
N ILE A 72 2.89 5.38 7.93
CA ILE A 72 1.71 5.32 8.81
C ILE A 72 1.57 6.64 9.59
N SER A 73 2.67 7.14 10.17
CA SER A 73 2.62 8.38 10.93
C SER A 73 2.14 9.57 10.09
N SER A 74 2.57 9.65 8.82
CA SER A 74 2.16 10.73 7.91
C SER A 74 0.67 10.64 7.51
N MET A 75 0.14 9.44 7.27
CA MET A 75 -1.27 9.24 6.93
C MET A 75 -2.20 9.62 8.07
N VAL A 76 -1.82 9.31 9.31
CA VAL A 76 -2.60 9.68 10.50
C VAL A 76 -2.71 11.20 10.63
N PHE A 77 -1.64 11.96 10.33
CA PHE A 77 -1.69 13.43 10.35
C PHE A 77 -2.47 14.05 9.18
N ALA A 78 -2.53 13.38 8.02
CA ALA A 78 -3.26 13.84 6.85
C ALA A 78 -4.77 13.55 6.90
N ALA A 79 -5.21 12.70 7.85
CA ALA A 79 -6.61 12.37 8.01
C ALA A 79 -7.42 13.63 8.35
N PRO A 80 -8.45 13.99 7.55
CA PRO A 80 -9.35 15.05 7.95
C PRO A 80 -9.98 14.65 9.27
N LYS A 81 -9.88 15.50 10.30
CA LYS A 81 -10.68 15.35 11.51
C LYS A 81 -12.11 15.14 11.04
N MET A 82 -12.73 14.01 11.39
CA MET A 82 -14.11 13.72 11.02
C MET A 82 -14.97 14.89 11.50
N LYS A 83 -15.29 15.81 10.58
CA LYS A 83 -16.36 16.75 10.81
C LYS A 83 -17.60 15.91 10.62
N ASN A 84 -18.24 15.56 11.75
CA ASN A 84 -19.49 14.82 11.78
C ASN A 84 -20.60 15.68 11.14
N GLY A 85 -20.54 15.84 9.82
CA GLY A 85 -21.61 16.32 9.00
C GLY A 85 -22.42 15.10 8.61
N LEU A 86 -23.45 14.79 9.40
CA LEU A 86 -24.54 13.92 9.01
C LEU A 86 -25.28 14.58 7.85
N LEU A 87 -24.67 14.60 6.67
CA LEU A 87 -25.33 14.96 5.43
C LEU A 87 -25.86 13.67 4.85
N PHE A 88 -27.16 13.50 5.07
CA PHE A 88 -28.01 12.44 4.55
C PHE A 88 -27.80 12.32 3.03
N SER A 89 -26.92 11.41 2.59
CA SER A 89 -26.87 11.04 1.18
C SER A 89 -28.17 10.30 0.83
N PRO A 90 -28.70 10.47 -0.39
CA PRO A 90 -29.92 9.77 -0.81
C PRO A 90 -29.73 8.25 -0.63
N ARG A 91 -30.69 7.63 0.06
CA ARG A 91 -30.67 6.22 0.47
C ARG A 91 -30.41 5.25 -0.71
N SER A 92 -30.78 5.63 -1.94
CA SER A 92 -30.56 4.85 -3.17
C SER A 92 -29.09 4.78 -3.61
N ILE A 93 -28.33 5.88 -3.50
CA ILE A 93 -26.91 5.91 -3.89
C ILE A 93 -26.06 5.19 -2.86
N LEU A 94 -26.37 5.31 -1.57
CA LEU A 94 -25.68 4.56 -0.52
C LEU A 94 -25.91 3.05 -0.68
N LEU A 95 -27.13 2.62 -1.03
CA LEU A 95 -27.43 1.24 -1.40
C LEU A 95 -26.57 0.77 -2.60
N SER A 96 -26.47 1.57 -3.67
CA SER A 96 -25.61 1.20 -4.83
C SER A 96 -24.13 1.11 -4.48
N VAL A 97 -23.60 1.99 -3.63
CA VAL A 97 -22.19 1.99 -3.21
C VAL A 97 -21.89 0.77 -2.34
N THR A 98 -22.82 0.36 -1.48
CA THR A 98 -22.66 -0.87 -0.69
C THR A 98 -22.67 -2.12 -1.57
N LEU A 99 -23.47 -2.16 -2.64
CA LEU A 99 -23.53 -3.32 -3.55
C LEU A 99 -22.23 -3.50 -4.37
N ILE A 100 -21.56 -2.41 -4.75
CA ILE A 100 -20.28 -2.48 -5.49
C ILE A 100 -19.20 -3.19 -4.65
N ASN A 101 -19.16 -2.96 -3.34
CA ASN A 101 -18.17 -3.57 -2.45
C ASN A 101 -18.38 -5.08 -2.23
N PHE A 102 -19.60 -5.59 -2.37
CA PHE A 102 -19.89 -7.02 -2.28
C PHE A 102 -19.70 -7.77 -3.60
N SER A 103 -19.56 -7.07 -4.72
CA SER A 103 -19.36 -7.69 -6.04
C SER A 103 -18.17 -8.67 -6.12
N PRO A 104 -17.02 -8.44 -5.47
CA PRO A 104 -15.89 -9.37 -5.58
C PRO A 104 -16.12 -10.70 -4.84
N ILE A 105 -17.03 -10.73 -3.86
CA ILE A 105 -17.36 -11.94 -3.09
C ILE A 105 -18.16 -12.95 -3.94
N PHE A 106 -18.88 -12.49 -4.97
CA PHE A 106 -19.73 -13.33 -5.83
C PHE A 106 -18.98 -13.99 -6.99
N TYR A 107 -17.80 -13.49 -7.34
CA TYR A 107 -17.01 -13.99 -8.46
C TYR A 107 -16.62 -15.49 -8.36
N PRO A 108 -16.24 -16.04 -7.18
CA PRO A 108 -15.93 -17.47 -7.04
C PRO A 108 -17.15 -18.36 -7.22
N PHE A 109 -18.34 -17.88 -6.84
CA PHE A 109 -19.58 -18.63 -6.93
C PHE A 109 -20.06 -18.79 -8.39
N LEU A 110 -19.83 -17.77 -9.23
CA LEU A 110 -20.11 -17.85 -10.67
C LEU A 110 -19.23 -18.89 -11.38
N TRP A 111 -17.96 -19.01 -10.97
CA TRP A 111 -17.03 -19.95 -11.59
C TRP A 111 -17.43 -21.42 -11.34
N LEU A 112 -18.02 -21.72 -10.19
CA LEU A 112 -18.54 -23.06 -9.84
C LEU A 112 -19.72 -23.53 -10.69
N PHE A 113 -20.46 -22.62 -11.34
CA PHE A 113 -21.59 -22.98 -12.22
C PHE A 113 -21.16 -23.22 -13.68
N LEU A 114 -19.99 -22.71 -14.07
CA LEU A 114 -19.48 -22.80 -15.45
C LEU A 114 -18.54 -23.98 -15.68
N TYR A 115 -18.12 -24.67 -14.62
CA TYR A 115 -17.23 -25.83 -14.64
C TYR A 115 -17.93 -27.04 -14.03
#